data_AF-A0A9P6ZT85-F1
#
_entry.id   AF-A0A9P6ZT85-F1
#
_cell.length_a   1.000
_cell.length_b   1.000
_cell.length_c   1.000
_cell.angle_alpha   90.00
_cell.angle_beta   90.00
_cell.angle_gamma   90.00
#
_symmetry.space_group_name_H-M   'P 1'
#
loop_
_entity.id
_entity.type
_entity.pdbx_description
1 polymer ?
#
loop_
_entity_poly.entity_id
_entity_poly.type
_entity_poly.pdbx_seq_one_letter_code
_entity_poly.pdbx_strand_id
1 'polypeptide(L)'
;MASKDDTQAKAPPETRNVVQFLRSSKSGMKIRVGALNGKRVDYFKGKSAVKALLSPAYAKVKNVPKVTTEAEAEALLQLSIQYAFYLRVDRGAATGSSTSPRHVTVVPLQQFAQDAYFVWLYEGSQWTTYAGGLLMVALMLAAVMFPLWPPVMRLGVWYLSIAMLGLLGAFFGLAIIRLIFYIITVVVASPGIWIFPQLFADVGVIESFVPFWEWDVPKKKAGKKKKAKAPAGANPEEQLANNGGAFIEEVGDESPEQSRPGTRSARVEEVPDVDS
;
A
#
# COMPACT_ATOMS: atom_id res chain seq x y z
N MET A 1 2.07 -33.16 24.04
CA MET A 1 1.45 -32.55 22.85
C MET A 1 2.49 -31.55 22.34
N ALA A 2 3.17 -31.84 21.22
CA ALA A 2 4.20 -30.92 20.70
C ALA A 2 3.56 -29.55 20.41
N SER A 3 4.24 -28.47 20.80
CA SER A 3 3.77 -27.12 20.48
C SER A 3 3.77 -26.93 18.95
N LYS A 4 2.96 -26.00 18.45
CA LYS A 4 3.00 -25.62 17.03
C LYS A 4 4.41 -25.19 16.63
N ASP A 5 5.09 -24.49 17.53
CA ASP A 5 6.47 -24.03 17.33
C ASP A 5 7.44 -25.20 17.20
N ASP A 6 7.29 -26.25 18.00
CA ASP A 6 8.14 -27.46 17.92
C ASP A 6 7.94 -28.21 16.60
N THR A 7 6.71 -28.20 16.08
CA THR A 7 6.38 -28.85 14.80
C THR A 7 6.97 -28.06 13.63
N GLN A 8 6.86 -26.74 13.67
CA GLN A 8 7.48 -25.83 12.69
C GLN A 8 9.03 -25.88 12.79
N ALA A 9 9.57 -26.08 13.98
CA ALA A 9 11.00 -26.22 14.26
C ALA A 9 11.63 -27.47 13.62
N LYS A 10 10.83 -28.47 13.22
CA LYS A 10 11.29 -29.67 12.51
C LYS A 10 11.30 -29.53 10.99
N ALA A 11 10.74 -28.46 10.45
CA ALA A 11 10.68 -28.27 9.01
C ALA A 11 12.08 -28.07 8.39
N PRO A 12 12.37 -28.71 7.24
CA PRO A 12 13.58 -28.45 6.48
C PRO A 12 13.73 -26.96 6.12
N PRO A 13 14.96 -26.46 6.00
CA PRO A 13 15.21 -25.06 5.66
C PRO A 13 14.57 -24.67 4.32
N GLU A 14 14.54 -25.59 3.35
CA GLU A 14 13.90 -25.37 2.05
C GLU A 14 12.41 -25.09 2.19
N THR A 15 11.69 -25.91 2.97
CA THR A 15 10.25 -25.75 3.21
C THR A 15 9.95 -24.45 3.95
N ARG A 16 10.81 -24.06 4.90
CA ARG A 16 10.70 -22.77 5.58
C ARG A 16 10.85 -21.60 4.63
N ASN A 17 11.82 -21.65 3.73
CA ASN A 17 12.04 -20.58 2.75
C ASN A 17 10.84 -20.43 1.81
N VAL A 18 10.22 -21.54 1.41
CA VAL A 18 8.98 -21.51 0.61
C VAL A 18 7.86 -20.83 1.39
N VAL A 19 7.63 -21.23 2.64
CA VAL A 19 6.59 -20.64 3.50
C VAL A 19 6.87 -19.16 3.78
N GLN A 20 8.13 -18.79 4.00
CA GLN A 20 8.54 -17.41 4.20
C GLN A 20 8.30 -16.56 2.95
N PHE A 21 8.60 -17.09 1.76
CA PHE A 21 8.24 -16.44 0.51
C PHE A 21 6.73 -16.25 0.39
N LEU A 22 5.96 -17.30 0.65
CA LEU A 22 4.49 -17.26 0.60
C LEU A 22 3.91 -16.22 1.58
N ARG A 23 4.43 -16.11 2.81
CA ARG A 23 4.00 -15.09 3.78
C ARG A 23 4.49 -13.67 3.44
N SER A 24 5.51 -13.53 2.60
CA SER A 24 6.03 -12.22 2.19
C SER A 24 5.12 -11.52 1.18
N SER A 25 5.21 -10.19 1.11
CA SER A 25 4.51 -9.39 0.09
C SER A 25 4.91 -9.72 -1.35
N LYS A 26 6.07 -10.36 -1.56
CA LYS A 26 6.59 -10.74 -2.87
C LYS A 26 5.81 -11.88 -3.53
N SER A 27 5.04 -12.65 -2.75
CA SER A 27 4.22 -13.74 -3.27
C SER A 27 3.02 -13.25 -4.08
N GLY A 28 2.62 -11.98 -3.93
CA GLY A 28 1.45 -11.41 -4.59
C GLY A 28 0.13 -12.08 -4.22
N MET A 29 0.09 -12.86 -3.13
CA MET A 29 -1.11 -13.58 -2.73
C MET A 29 -2.14 -12.68 -2.07
N LYS A 30 -3.42 -12.95 -2.36
CA LYS A 30 -4.53 -12.28 -1.67
C LYS A 30 -4.77 -12.91 -0.30
N ILE A 31 -4.26 -12.24 0.73
CA ILE A 31 -4.50 -12.58 2.13
C ILE A 31 -5.84 -11.96 2.57
N ARG A 32 -6.63 -12.72 3.32
CA ARG A 32 -7.92 -12.31 3.88
C ARG A 32 -7.90 -12.47 5.40
N VAL A 33 -8.71 -11.68 6.10
CA VAL A 33 -8.81 -11.74 7.57
C VAL A 33 -10.04 -12.55 7.98
N GLY A 34 -9.82 -13.53 8.84
CA GLY A 34 -10.84 -14.39 9.44
C GLY A 34 -10.77 -14.37 10.96
N ALA A 35 -11.73 -15.05 11.59
CA ALA A 35 -11.79 -15.26 13.03
C ALA A 35 -11.80 -16.76 13.34
N LEU A 36 -10.72 -17.25 13.96
CA LEU A 36 -10.59 -18.63 14.44
C LEU A 36 -10.61 -18.61 15.96
N ASN A 37 -11.61 -19.26 16.56
CA ASN A 37 -11.81 -19.30 18.02
C ASN A 37 -11.77 -17.92 18.69
N GLY A 38 -12.39 -16.91 18.04
CA GLY A 38 -12.41 -15.53 18.52
C GLY A 38 -11.15 -14.71 18.25
N LYS A 39 -10.05 -15.33 17.81
CA LYS A 39 -8.81 -14.63 17.42
C LYS A 39 -8.84 -14.26 15.93
N ARG A 40 -8.41 -13.04 15.60
CA ARG A 40 -8.17 -12.63 14.21
C ARG A 40 -6.98 -13.38 13.64
N VAL A 41 -7.18 -13.97 12.47
CA VAL A 41 -6.18 -14.79 11.78
C VAL A 41 -6.20 -14.49 10.29
N ASP A 42 -5.04 -14.57 9.67
CA ASP A 42 -4.90 -14.42 8.23
C ASP A 42 -5.16 -15.77 7.55
N TYR A 43 -5.89 -15.77 6.44
CA TYR A 43 -6.11 -16.95 5.63
C TYR A 43 -6.02 -16.63 4.13
N PHE A 44 -5.75 -17.65 3.32
CA PHE A 44 -5.60 -17.55 1.88
C PHE A 44 -6.33 -18.70 1.18
N LYS A 45 -6.50 -18.61 -0.15
CA LYS A 45 -7.06 -19.68 -0.98
C LYS A 45 -5.92 -20.50 -1.60
N GLY A 46 -6.04 -21.83 -1.64
CA GLY A 46 -5.00 -22.73 -2.17
C GLY A 46 -4.53 -22.37 -3.57
N LYS A 47 -5.47 -22.03 -4.47
CA LYS A 47 -5.18 -21.57 -5.85
C LYS A 47 -4.24 -20.36 -5.90
N SER A 48 -4.33 -19.46 -4.92
CA SER A 48 -3.42 -18.31 -4.83
C SER A 48 -2.00 -18.73 -4.49
N ALA A 49 -1.82 -19.76 -3.66
CA ALA A 49 -0.51 -20.29 -3.30
C ALA A 49 0.17 -20.99 -4.46
N VAL A 50 -0.57 -21.82 -5.20
CA VAL A 50 -0.08 -22.44 -6.44
C VAL A 50 0.38 -21.38 -7.43
N LYS A 51 -0.44 -20.35 -7.70
CA LYS A 51 -0.07 -19.23 -8.58
C LYS A 51 1.18 -18.49 -8.10
N ALA A 52 1.35 -18.33 -6.78
CA ALA A 52 2.53 -17.69 -6.21
C ALA A 52 3.81 -18.53 -6.41
N LEU A 53 3.73 -19.87 -6.27
CA LEU A 53 4.86 -20.76 -6.52
C LEU A 53 5.26 -20.82 -8.00
N LEU A 54 4.31 -20.66 -8.91
CA LEU A 54 4.59 -20.57 -10.36
C LEU A 54 5.04 -19.17 -10.81
N SER A 55 5.10 -18.20 -9.89
CA SER A 55 5.47 -16.83 -10.24
C SER A 55 6.97 -16.67 -10.48
N PRO A 56 7.40 -15.72 -11.33
CA PRO A 56 8.82 -15.42 -11.53
C PRO A 56 9.49 -14.88 -10.25
N ALA A 57 8.71 -14.41 -9.27
CA ALA A 57 9.23 -13.99 -7.97
C ALA A 57 9.75 -15.20 -7.16
N TYR A 58 9.07 -16.35 -7.24
CA TYR A 58 9.49 -17.58 -6.59
C TYR A 58 10.79 -18.13 -7.20
N ALA A 59 10.93 -18.06 -8.53
CA ALA A 59 12.14 -18.51 -9.24
C ALA A 59 13.42 -17.75 -8.82
N LYS A 60 13.29 -16.56 -8.23
CA LYS A 60 14.41 -15.75 -7.72
C LYS A 60 14.78 -16.09 -6.27
N VAL A 61 13.99 -16.90 -5.58
CA VAL A 61 14.24 -17.29 -4.19
C VAL A 61 15.35 -18.34 -4.16
N LYS A 62 16.30 -18.19 -3.23
CA LYS A 62 17.41 -19.12 -3.05
C LYS A 62 17.00 -20.23 -2.08
N ASN A 63 17.59 -21.42 -2.23
CA ASN A 63 17.39 -22.57 -1.34
C ASN A 63 15.90 -22.97 -1.21
N VAL A 64 15.22 -23.07 -2.35
CA VAL A 64 13.85 -23.59 -2.45
C VAL A 64 13.78 -24.61 -3.58
N PRO A 65 12.87 -25.60 -3.50
CA PRO A 65 12.66 -26.55 -4.57
C PRO A 65 12.15 -25.82 -5.82
N LYS A 66 12.69 -26.17 -6.99
CA LYS A 66 12.20 -25.63 -8.25
C LYS A 66 10.82 -26.22 -8.53
N VAL A 67 9.88 -25.35 -8.87
CA VAL A 67 8.51 -25.71 -9.21
C VAL A 67 8.24 -25.17 -10.59
N THR A 68 7.89 -26.04 -11.52
CA THR A 68 7.57 -25.67 -12.92
C THR A 68 6.15 -26.05 -13.30
N THR A 69 5.60 -27.09 -12.66
CA THR A 69 4.24 -27.55 -12.91
C THR A 69 3.33 -27.29 -11.71
N GLU A 70 2.04 -27.22 -12.00
CA GLU A 70 1.00 -27.09 -10.98
C GLU A 70 0.99 -28.30 -10.02
N ALA A 71 1.14 -29.51 -10.55
CA ALA A 71 1.20 -30.73 -9.75
C ALA A 71 2.39 -30.75 -8.76
N GLU A 72 3.56 -30.28 -9.18
CA GLU A 72 4.73 -30.11 -8.29
C GLU A 72 4.43 -29.10 -7.17
N ALA A 73 3.77 -28.00 -7.50
CA ALA A 73 3.38 -26.98 -6.53
C ALA A 73 2.43 -27.55 -5.47
N GLU A 74 1.44 -28.33 -5.89
CA GLU A 74 0.49 -28.98 -4.99
C GLU A 74 1.15 -30.03 -4.10
N ALA A 75 2.02 -30.87 -4.66
CA ALA A 75 2.76 -31.87 -3.89
C ALA A 75 3.65 -31.21 -2.82
N LEU A 76 4.31 -30.10 -3.18
CA LEU A 76 5.11 -29.31 -2.25
C LEU A 76 4.24 -28.71 -1.13
N LEU A 77 3.11 -28.10 -1.48
CA LEU A 77 2.18 -27.53 -0.51
C LEU A 77 1.54 -28.60 0.39
N GLN A 78 1.29 -29.79 -0.13
CA GLN A 78 0.81 -30.94 0.65
C GLN A 78 1.87 -31.37 1.67
N LEU A 79 3.14 -31.46 1.24
CA LEU A 79 4.25 -31.81 2.12
C LEU A 79 4.42 -30.78 3.25
N SER A 80 4.25 -29.48 2.97
CA SER A 80 4.45 -28.45 3.99
C SER A 80 3.35 -28.36 5.05
N ILE A 81 2.15 -28.91 4.80
CA ILE A 81 1.05 -28.92 5.78
C ILE A 81 1.43 -29.68 7.05
N GLN A 82 2.25 -30.74 6.94
CA GLN A 82 2.66 -31.56 8.09
C GLN A 82 3.42 -30.77 9.17
N TYR A 83 4.02 -29.63 8.79
CA TYR A 83 4.77 -28.77 9.71
C TYR A 83 3.91 -27.68 10.36
N ALA A 84 2.60 -27.67 10.12
CA ALA A 84 1.63 -26.76 10.74
C ALA A 84 1.96 -25.26 10.59
N PHE A 85 2.58 -24.86 9.46
CA PHE A 85 2.73 -23.44 9.10
C PHE A 85 1.40 -22.79 8.70
N TYR A 86 0.53 -23.59 8.11
CA TYR A 86 -0.84 -23.27 7.77
C TYR A 86 -1.70 -24.53 7.86
N LEU A 87 -3.00 -24.36 8.08
CA LEU A 87 -3.96 -25.47 8.17
C LEU A 87 -5.15 -25.23 7.26
N ARG A 88 -5.71 -26.29 6.70
CA ARG A 88 -6.97 -26.24 5.96
C ARG A 88 -8.11 -25.86 6.89
N VAL A 89 -8.95 -24.97 6.38
CA VAL A 89 -10.08 -24.41 7.10
C VAL A 89 -11.30 -24.27 6.19
N ASP A 90 -12.47 -24.35 6.80
CA ASP A 90 -13.72 -24.00 6.15
C ASP A 90 -14.10 -22.55 6.46
N ARG A 91 -14.64 -21.88 5.44
CA ARG A 91 -15.03 -20.47 5.53
C ARG A 91 -16.52 -20.38 5.83
N GLY A 92 -16.86 -19.97 7.05
CA GLY A 92 -18.22 -19.73 7.50
C GLY A 92 -18.75 -18.34 7.16
N ALA A 93 -19.88 -18.01 7.80
CA ALA A 93 -20.52 -16.70 7.72
C ALA A 93 -19.65 -15.59 8.33
N ALA A 94 -19.99 -14.34 8.02
CA ALA A 94 -19.38 -13.19 8.67
C ALA A 94 -19.75 -13.19 10.16
N THR A 95 -18.81 -12.84 11.06
CA THR A 95 -19.04 -12.85 12.51
C THR A 95 -20.01 -11.73 12.97
N GLY A 96 -20.40 -10.84 12.06
CA GLY A 96 -21.45 -9.83 12.23
C GLY A 96 -21.85 -9.26 10.87
N SER A 97 -21.45 -8.03 10.56
CA SER A 97 -21.71 -7.38 9.27
C SER A 97 -20.92 -8.01 8.11
N SER A 98 -21.26 -7.67 6.86
CA SER A 98 -20.52 -8.10 5.66
C SER A 98 -19.04 -7.70 5.67
N THR A 99 -18.67 -6.66 6.42
CA THR A 99 -17.31 -6.16 6.60
C THR A 99 -16.55 -6.81 7.75
N SER A 100 -17.24 -7.56 8.61
CA SER A 100 -16.61 -8.27 9.73
C SER A 100 -15.79 -9.47 9.24
N PRO A 101 -14.75 -9.89 10.00
CA PRO A 101 -14.02 -11.11 9.70
C PRO A 101 -14.96 -12.29 9.60
N ARG A 102 -14.69 -13.20 8.66
CA ARG A 102 -15.48 -14.43 8.52
C ARG A 102 -15.04 -15.45 9.54
N HIS A 103 -15.98 -16.20 10.10
CA HIS A 103 -15.65 -17.31 10.98
C HIS A 103 -14.93 -18.40 10.17
N VAL A 104 -13.84 -18.91 10.71
CA VAL A 104 -12.99 -19.89 10.05
C VAL A 104 -12.82 -21.07 11.01
N THR A 105 -13.16 -22.27 10.56
CA THR A 105 -13.09 -23.51 11.35
C THR A 105 -12.03 -24.45 10.79
N VAL A 106 -11.25 -25.11 11.66
CA VAL A 106 -10.21 -26.04 11.22
C VAL A 106 -10.84 -27.37 10.81
N VAL A 107 -10.50 -27.84 9.62
CA VAL A 107 -10.95 -29.15 9.12
C VAL A 107 -10.06 -30.25 9.72
N PRO A 108 -10.60 -31.33 10.28
CA PRO A 108 -9.76 -32.41 10.83
C PRO A 108 -8.88 -33.09 9.76
N LEU A 109 -9.43 -33.29 8.55
CA LEU A 109 -8.70 -33.87 7.43
C LEU A 109 -7.85 -32.80 6.73
N GLN A 110 -6.54 -32.86 6.95
CA GLN A 110 -5.57 -31.92 6.41
C GLN A 110 -5.01 -32.41 5.07
N GLN A 111 -5.76 -32.14 4.00
CA GLN A 111 -5.35 -32.38 2.62
C GLN A 111 -5.45 -31.09 1.80
N PHE A 112 -4.40 -30.80 1.05
CA PHE A 112 -4.29 -29.70 0.13
C PHE A 112 -5.29 -29.86 -1.00
N ALA A 113 -5.97 -28.75 -1.32
CA ALA A 113 -6.85 -28.63 -2.47
C ALA A 113 -6.85 -27.16 -2.88
N GLN A 114 -6.83 -26.89 -4.18
CA GLN A 114 -6.76 -25.51 -4.68
C GLN A 114 -7.97 -24.66 -4.28
N ASP A 115 -9.14 -25.28 -4.23
CA ASP A 115 -10.37 -24.60 -3.88
C ASP A 115 -10.59 -24.44 -2.37
N ALA A 116 -9.79 -25.11 -1.55
CA ALA A 116 -9.84 -24.97 -0.11
C ALA A 116 -9.19 -23.67 0.37
N TYR A 117 -9.55 -23.28 1.59
CA TYR A 117 -8.94 -22.17 2.30
C TYR A 117 -7.95 -22.69 3.34
N PHE A 118 -6.91 -21.90 3.58
CA PHE A 118 -5.85 -22.23 4.52
C PHE A 118 -5.58 -21.05 5.43
N VAL A 119 -5.59 -21.28 6.75
CA VAL A 119 -5.25 -20.27 7.76
C VAL A 119 -3.76 -20.30 8.03
N TRP A 120 -3.13 -19.13 8.09
CA TRP A 120 -1.75 -18.98 8.52
C TRP A 120 -1.63 -19.16 10.02
N LEU A 121 -0.66 -19.98 10.41
CA LEU A 121 -0.19 -20.09 11.80
C LEU A 121 1.24 -19.57 11.96
N TYR A 122 1.93 -19.32 10.85
CA TYR A 122 3.30 -18.86 10.81
C TYR A 122 3.41 -17.35 10.66
N GLU A 123 3.80 -16.63 11.70
CA GLU A 123 3.85 -15.16 11.71
C GLU A 123 5.08 -14.53 11.01
N GLY A 124 5.97 -15.34 10.44
CA GLY A 124 7.17 -14.83 9.78
C GLY A 124 8.22 -14.30 10.77
N SER A 125 9.29 -13.70 10.21
CA SER A 125 10.31 -13.02 11.02
C SER A 125 9.79 -11.67 11.48
N GLN A 126 9.53 -11.53 12.78
CA GLN A 126 9.13 -10.28 13.43
C GLN A 126 10.33 -9.40 13.81
N TRP A 127 11.54 -9.79 13.42
CA TRP A 127 12.76 -9.13 13.85
C TRP A 127 12.83 -7.66 13.42
N THR A 128 12.34 -7.30 12.23
CA THR A 128 12.26 -5.91 11.78
C THR A 128 11.30 -5.08 12.62
N THR A 129 10.18 -5.66 13.05
CA THR A 129 9.21 -5.01 13.94
C THR A 129 9.83 -4.75 15.30
N TYR A 130 10.51 -5.75 15.87
CA TYR A 130 11.21 -5.59 17.15
C TYR A 130 12.37 -4.61 17.06
N ALA A 131 13.20 -4.68 16.01
CA ALA A 131 14.31 -3.75 15.79
C ALA A 131 13.82 -2.32 15.58
N GLY A 132 12.75 -2.13 14.80
CA GLY A 132 12.11 -0.83 14.61
C GLY A 132 11.51 -0.28 15.89
N GLY A 133 10.84 -1.14 16.69
CA GLY A 133 10.32 -0.77 18.01
C GLY A 133 11.43 -0.36 18.98
N LEU A 134 12.50 -1.15 19.06
CA LEU A 134 13.66 -0.83 19.90
C LEU A 134 14.33 0.48 19.48
N LEU A 135 14.50 0.71 18.18
CA LEU A 135 15.05 1.94 17.64
C LEU A 135 14.18 3.15 17.98
N MET A 136 12.85 3.02 17.85
CA MET A 136 11.91 4.10 18.17
C MET A 136 11.97 4.45 19.67
N VAL A 137 12.02 3.45 20.55
CA VAL A 137 12.21 3.65 21.99
C VAL A 137 13.57 4.28 22.29
N ALA A 138 14.65 3.83 21.64
CA ALA A 138 15.98 4.38 21.84
C ALA A 138 16.07 5.86 21.41
N LEU A 139 15.46 6.23 20.28
CA LEU A 139 15.39 7.63 19.83
C LEU A 139 14.60 8.50 20.80
N MET A 140 13.44 8.03 21.28
CA MET A 140 12.64 8.74 22.27
C MET A 140 13.40 8.93 23.58
N LEU A 141 14.07 7.88 24.07
CA LEU A 141 14.90 7.94 25.27
C LEU A 141 16.05 8.94 25.08
N ALA A 142 16.77 8.89 23.96
CA ALA A 142 17.84 9.82 23.65
C ALA A 142 17.34 11.27 23.68
N ALA A 143 16.19 11.54 23.07
CA ALA A 143 15.57 12.87 23.07
C ALA A 143 15.18 13.35 24.48
N VAL A 144 14.54 12.52 25.29
CA VAL A 144 14.17 12.86 26.68
C VAL A 144 15.42 13.06 27.55
N MET A 145 16.49 12.31 27.29
CA MET A 145 17.77 12.45 27.98
C MET A 145 18.63 13.61 27.46
N PHE A 146 18.12 14.47 26.57
CA PHE A 146 18.83 15.68 26.11
C PHE A 146 19.51 16.50 27.23
N PRO A 147 18.90 16.66 28.44
CA PRO A 147 19.56 17.34 29.55
C PRO A 147 20.87 16.68 30.02
N LEU A 148 21.01 15.37 29.84
CA LEU A 148 22.20 14.60 30.22
C LEU A 148 23.26 14.53 29.11
N TRP A 149 22.99 15.10 27.93
CA TRP A 149 23.93 15.01 26.81
C TRP A 149 25.23 15.78 27.08
N PRO A 150 26.40 15.26 26.66
CA PRO A 150 27.66 15.97 26.71
C PRO A 150 27.55 17.38 26.08
N PRO A 151 28.23 18.39 26.64
CA PRO A 151 28.13 19.77 26.14
C PRO A 151 28.41 19.90 24.64
N VAL A 152 29.34 19.10 24.10
CA VAL A 152 29.70 19.09 22.67
C VAL A 152 28.51 18.69 21.78
N MET A 153 27.70 17.71 22.20
CA MET A 153 26.52 17.27 21.43
C MET A 153 25.41 18.32 21.47
N ARG A 154 25.19 18.96 22.63
CA ARG A 154 24.23 20.06 22.75
C ARG A 154 24.61 21.23 21.84
N LEU A 155 25.90 21.55 21.77
CA LEU A 155 26.42 22.56 20.84
C LEU A 155 26.20 22.15 19.38
N GLY A 156 26.42 20.87 19.04
CA GLY A 156 26.11 20.33 17.71
C GLY A 156 24.64 20.49 17.32
N VAL A 157 23.70 20.16 18.23
CA VAL A 157 22.25 20.36 18.01
C VAL A 157 21.93 21.85 17.86
N TRP A 158 22.57 22.73 18.63
CA TRP A 158 22.40 24.18 18.49
C TRP A 158 22.82 24.68 17.11
N TYR A 159 24.01 24.30 16.63
CA TYR A 159 24.46 24.66 15.28
C TYR A 159 23.56 24.09 14.19
N LEU A 160 23.12 22.84 14.33
CA LEU A 160 22.19 22.21 13.39
C LEU A 160 20.84 22.93 13.35
N SER A 161 20.33 23.35 14.51
CA SER A 161 19.09 24.13 14.63
C SER A 161 19.22 25.50 13.96
N ILE A 162 20.31 26.23 14.23
CA ILE A 162 20.58 27.52 13.58
C ILE A 162 20.77 27.36 12.07
N ALA A 163 21.44 26.30 11.61
CA ALA A 163 21.61 26.00 10.20
C ALA A 163 20.27 25.72 9.51
N MET A 164 19.40 24.91 10.12
CA MET A 164 18.06 24.64 9.59
C MET A 164 17.18 25.89 9.59
N LEU A 165 17.26 26.72 10.63
CA LEU A 165 16.54 27.99 10.70
C LEU A 165 17.04 28.98 9.64
N GLY A 166 18.35 29.03 9.41
CA GLY A 166 18.97 29.82 8.34
C GLY A 166 18.55 29.35 6.95
N LEU A 167 18.55 28.03 6.72
CA LEU A 167 18.07 27.44 5.47
C LEU A 167 16.59 27.79 5.24
N LEU A 168 15.75 27.63 6.26
CA LEU A 168 14.34 27.97 6.20
C LEU A 168 14.12 29.47 5.93
N GLY A 169 14.88 30.33 6.62
CA GLY A 169 14.90 31.76 6.39
C GLY A 169 15.33 32.15 4.97
N ALA A 170 16.31 31.44 4.40
CA ALA A 170 16.74 31.63 3.02
C ALA A 170 15.64 31.26 2.02
N PHE A 171 14.89 30.16 2.26
CA PHE A 171 13.73 29.81 1.45
C PHE A 171 12.64 30.89 1.50
N PHE A 172 12.32 31.41 2.69
CA PHE A 172 11.36 32.51 2.82
C PHE A 172 11.85 33.81 2.15
N GLY A 173 13.12 34.17 2.35
CA GLY A 173 13.74 35.31 1.71
C GLY A 173 13.68 35.22 0.18
N LEU A 174 14.01 34.05 -0.37
CA LEU A 174 13.92 33.77 -1.80
C LEU A 174 12.47 33.88 -2.31
N ALA A 175 11.49 33.38 -1.57
CA ALA A 175 10.08 33.50 -1.91
C ALA A 175 9.60 34.96 -1.93
N ILE A 176 10.03 35.78 -0.96
CA ILE A 176 9.72 37.22 -0.90
C ILE A 176 10.37 37.97 -2.06
N ILE A 177 11.66 37.74 -2.30
CA ILE A 177 12.40 38.35 -3.42
C ILE A 177 11.68 38.03 -4.74
N ARG A 178 11.35 36.75 -4.97
CA ARG A 178 10.57 36.29 -6.12
C ARG A 178 9.24 37.04 -6.26
N LEU A 179 8.50 37.22 -5.17
CA LEU A 179 7.22 37.94 -5.18
C LEU A 179 7.39 39.42 -5.56
N ILE A 180 8.38 40.10 -4.98
CA ILE A 180 8.66 41.51 -5.27
C ILE A 180 9.04 41.67 -6.76
N PHE A 181 9.95 40.83 -7.26
CA PHE A 181 10.34 40.83 -8.67
C PHE A 181 9.16 40.57 -9.61
N TYR A 182 8.28 39.63 -9.25
CA TYR A 182 7.07 39.36 -10.02
C TYR A 182 6.15 40.59 -10.07
N ILE A 183 5.87 41.24 -8.93
CA ILE A 183 5.02 42.44 -8.87
C ILE A 183 5.60 43.56 -9.75
N ILE A 184 6.90 43.84 -9.63
CA ILE A 184 7.57 44.87 -10.44
C ILE A 184 7.47 44.54 -11.94
N THR A 185 7.78 43.30 -12.32
CA THR A 185 7.81 42.89 -13.73
C THR A 185 6.42 42.82 -14.34
N VAL A 186 5.37 42.46 -13.60
CA VAL A 186 3.99 42.52 -14.10
C VAL A 186 3.56 43.95 -14.41
N VAL A 187 3.97 44.92 -13.58
CA VAL A 187 3.63 46.35 -13.78
C VAL A 187 4.40 46.96 -14.95
N VAL A 188 5.69 46.63 -15.12
CA VAL A 188 6.56 47.22 -16.16
C VAL A 188 6.52 46.45 -17.48
N ALA A 189 6.40 45.12 -17.42
CA ALA A 189 6.51 44.19 -18.56
C ALA A 189 5.53 43.01 -18.39
N SER A 190 4.23 43.28 -18.58
CA SER A 190 3.18 42.25 -18.62
C SER A 190 3.50 41.18 -19.68
N PRO A 191 3.45 39.87 -19.39
CA PRO A 191 2.70 39.19 -18.32
C PRO A 191 3.43 38.95 -16.99
N GLY A 192 4.65 39.48 -16.81
CA GLY A 192 5.45 39.28 -15.59
C GLY A 192 6.47 38.14 -15.72
N ILE A 193 7.60 38.30 -15.04
CA ILE A 193 8.68 37.31 -14.98
C ILE A 193 8.61 36.57 -13.67
N TRP A 194 8.69 35.25 -13.76
CA TRP A 194 8.66 34.36 -12.63
C TRP A 194 10.05 33.77 -12.38
N ILE A 195 10.67 34.13 -11.27
CA ILE A 195 12.03 33.68 -10.89
C ILE A 195 11.94 32.33 -10.17
N PHE A 196 12.77 31.36 -10.58
CA PHE A 196 12.78 29.98 -10.10
C PHE A 196 11.40 29.29 -10.11
N PRO A 197 10.80 29.08 -11.29
CA PRO A 197 9.47 28.46 -11.41
C PRO A 197 9.36 27.11 -10.70
N GLN A 198 10.44 26.33 -10.66
CA GLN A 198 10.47 24.98 -10.11
C GLN A 198 10.82 24.89 -8.61
N LEU A 199 11.01 26.02 -7.91
CA LEU A 199 11.43 26.02 -6.50
C LEU A 199 10.51 25.21 -5.55
N PHE A 200 9.21 25.18 -5.86
CA PHE A 200 8.18 24.43 -5.11
C PHE A 200 7.59 23.28 -5.93
N ALA A 201 8.21 22.90 -7.05
CA ALA A 201 7.82 21.70 -7.79
C ALA A 201 8.44 20.46 -7.12
N ASP A 202 7.84 19.29 -7.36
CA ASP A 202 8.36 17.99 -6.89
C ASP A 202 9.61 17.57 -7.69
N VAL A 203 10.65 18.40 -7.67
CA VAL A 203 11.92 18.19 -8.38
C VAL A 203 13.08 18.25 -7.39
N GLY A 204 14.23 17.71 -7.77
CA GLY A 204 15.41 17.71 -6.91
C GLY A 204 15.90 19.13 -6.60
N VAL A 205 16.65 19.31 -5.50
CA VAL A 205 17.12 20.63 -5.04
C VAL A 205 17.85 21.43 -6.13
N ILE A 206 18.63 20.76 -6.99
CA ILE A 206 19.36 21.44 -8.08
C ILE A 206 18.41 21.84 -9.22
N GLU A 207 17.45 20.97 -9.55
CA GLU A 207 16.45 21.21 -10.59
C GLU A 207 15.49 22.32 -10.20
N SER A 208 15.22 22.50 -8.90
CA SER A 208 14.43 23.62 -8.36
C SER A 208 14.95 25.00 -8.77
N PHE A 209 16.25 25.14 -9.07
CA PHE A 209 16.88 26.40 -9.45
C PHE A 209 17.08 26.57 -10.97
N VAL A 210 16.59 25.64 -11.80
CA VAL A 210 16.73 25.67 -13.26
C VAL A 210 15.35 25.47 -13.91
N PRO A 211 14.89 26.35 -14.82
CA PRO A 211 15.53 27.58 -15.28
C PRO A 211 15.51 28.70 -14.21
N PHE A 212 16.45 29.64 -14.30
CA PHE A 212 16.55 30.77 -13.35
C PHE A 212 15.31 31.67 -13.38
N TRP A 213 14.71 31.85 -14.56
CA TRP A 213 13.49 32.64 -14.75
C TRP A 213 12.67 32.11 -15.94
N GLU A 214 11.37 32.33 -15.91
CA GLU A 214 10.44 32.02 -17.00
C GLU A 214 9.36 33.11 -17.06
N TRP A 215 8.80 33.38 -18.25
CA TRP A 215 7.65 34.28 -18.36
C TRP A 215 6.39 33.61 -17.81
N ASP A 216 5.60 34.33 -16.99
CA ASP A 216 4.31 33.82 -16.51
C ASP A 216 3.24 33.96 -17.61
N VAL A 217 3.44 33.27 -18.73
CA VAL A 217 2.46 33.24 -19.79
C VAL A 217 1.30 32.37 -19.30
N PRO A 218 0.05 32.87 -19.26
CA PRO A 218 -1.08 32.03 -18.92
C PRO A 218 -1.10 30.87 -19.89
N LYS A 219 -0.84 29.65 -19.39
CA LYS A 219 -0.90 28.43 -20.21
C LYS A 219 -2.28 28.45 -20.86
N LYS A 220 -2.33 28.73 -22.18
CA LYS A 220 -3.57 28.60 -22.95
C LYS A 220 -4.04 27.19 -22.67
N LYS A 221 -5.16 27.06 -21.94
CA LYS A 221 -5.85 25.78 -21.77
C LYS A 221 -5.91 25.20 -23.16
N ALA A 222 -5.12 24.15 -23.44
CA ALA A 222 -5.20 23.44 -24.68
C ALA A 222 -6.67 23.12 -24.85
N GLY A 223 -7.30 23.81 -25.79
CA GLY A 223 -8.74 23.77 -25.94
C GLY A 223 -9.12 22.31 -26.07
N LYS A 224 -10.11 21.88 -25.29
CA LYS A 224 -11.02 20.82 -25.72
C LYS A 224 -11.38 21.15 -27.17
N LYS A 225 -10.68 20.55 -28.13
CA LYS A 225 -11.03 20.64 -29.54
C LYS A 225 -12.47 20.15 -29.61
N LYS A 226 -13.38 21.07 -29.94
CA LYS A 226 -14.75 20.77 -30.34
C LYS A 226 -14.65 19.61 -31.35
N LYS A 227 -15.18 18.43 -30.98
CA LYS A 227 -15.46 17.37 -31.94
C LYS A 227 -16.42 17.95 -32.97
N ALA A 228 -15.92 18.28 -34.15
CA ALA A 228 -16.73 18.45 -35.33
C ALA A 228 -17.34 17.08 -35.69
N LYS A 229 -18.65 17.06 -35.96
CA LYS A 229 -19.30 16.07 -36.83
C LYS A 229 -18.52 16.05 -38.16
N ALA A 230 -18.25 14.95 -38.88
CA ALA A 230 -18.91 13.66 -39.14
C ALA A 230 -17.84 12.66 -39.68
N PRO A 231 -18.11 11.48 -40.29
CA PRO A 231 -19.32 10.66 -40.41
C PRO A 231 -19.11 9.21 -39.87
N ALA A 232 -20.12 8.36 -40.08
CA ALA A 232 -20.20 6.97 -39.66
C ALA A 232 -19.18 6.05 -40.34
N GLY A 233 -18.68 5.06 -39.57
CA GLY A 233 -18.05 3.84 -40.06
C GLY A 233 -16.53 3.77 -39.93
N ALA A 234 -16.03 3.24 -38.80
CA ALA A 234 -14.77 2.49 -38.70
C ALA A 234 -14.60 1.88 -37.29
N ASN A 235 -13.96 0.71 -37.20
CA ASN A 235 -13.98 -0.27 -36.10
C ASN A 235 -13.36 0.17 -34.75
N PRO A 236 -13.76 -0.46 -33.61
CA PRO A 236 -13.37 -0.06 -32.25
C PRO A 236 -12.01 -0.58 -31.73
N GLU A 237 -11.19 -1.27 -32.53
CA GLU A 237 -10.02 -1.99 -32.00
C GLU A 237 -8.69 -1.20 -32.02
N GLU A 238 -8.57 -0.09 -32.76
CA GLU A 238 -7.31 0.68 -32.82
C GLU A 238 -7.23 1.90 -31.87
N GLN A 239 -8.28 2.19 -31.07
CA GLN A 239 -8.29 3.35 -30.15
C GLN A 239 -7.86 3.04 -28.71
N LEU A 240 -7.59 1.77 -28.36
CA LEU A 240 -7.25 1.35 -27.00
C LEU A 240 -5.75 1.25 -26.70
N ALA A 241 -4.87 1.37 -27.71
CA ALA A 241 -3.43 1.20 -27.51
C ALA A 241 -2.69 2.47 -27.02
N ASN A 242 -3.33 3.65 -26.98
CA ASN A 242 -2.62 4.93 -26.81
C ASN A 242 -2.99 5.75 -25.57
N ASN A 243 -3.68 5.16 -24.59
CA ASN A 243 -3.93 5.82 -23.29
C ASN A 243 -3.58 4.85 -22.15
N GLY A 244 -2.29 4.81 -21.81
CA GLY A 244 -1.77 4.13 -20.62
C GLY A 244 -2.40 4.70 -19.34
N GLY A 245 -3.50 4.08 -18.92
CA GLY A 245 -4.19 4.33 -17.67
C GLY A 245 -4.47 3.00 -16.96
N ALA A 246 -4.21 2.98 -15.66
CA ALA A 246 -4.25 1.82 -14.79
C ALA A 246 -5.58 1.03 -14.87
N PHE A 247 -5.45 -0.27 -15.07
CA PHE A 247 -6.53 -1.25 -15.06
C PHE A 247 -6.89 -1.61 -13.60
N ILE A 248 -8.10 -1.25 -13.17
CA ILE A 248 -8.73 -1.84 -11.99
C ILE A 248 -9.81 -2.78 -12.53
N GLU A 249 -9.56 -4.08 -12.38
CA GLU A 249 -10.49 -5.14 -12.75
C GLU A 249 -11.53 -5.29 -11.63
N GLU A 250 -12.70 -4.67 -11.80
CA GLU A 250 -13.89 -5.00 -11.02
C GLU A 250 -14.69 -6.04 -11.81
N VAL A 251 -14.47 -7.32 -11.51
CA VAL A 251 -15.27 -8.43 -12.04
C VAL A 251 -16.59 -8.45 -11.28
N GLY A 252 -17.68 -8.17 -12.00
CA GLY A 252 -19.05 -8.39 -11.54
C GLY A 252 -19.37 -9.88 -11.47
N ASP A 253 -19.97 -10.31 -10.36
CA ASP A 253 -20.60 -11.62 -10.22
C ASP A 253 -21.99 -11.58 -10.87
N GLU A 254 -22.28 -12.54 -11.74
CA GLU A 254 -23.58 -12.74 -12.37
C GLU A 254 -24.54 -13.59 -11.51
N SER A 255 -25.83 -13.23 -11.58
CA SER A 255 -27.06 -14.01 -11.31
C SER A 255 -27.85 -13.65 -10.04
N PRO A 256 -29.20 -13.77 -10.04
CA PRO A 256 -30.17 -13.03 -10.84
C PRO A 256 -31.19 -12.25 -9.97
N GLU A 257 -31.88 -11.29 -10.60
CA GLU A 257 -33.13 -10.59 -10.22
C GLU A 257 -33.67 -10.66 -8.77
N GLN A 258 -33.73 -9.51 -8.09
CA GLN A 258 -34.95 -9.05 -7.41
C GLN A 258 -34.90 -7.56 -7.01
N SER A 259 -35.73 -6.77 -7.70
CA SER A 259 -36.49 -5.60 -7.26
C SER A 259 -35.86 -4.55 -6.31
N ARG A 260 -35.52 -3.39 -6.87
CA ARG A 260 -35.26 -2.12 -6.13
C ARG A 260 -36.54 -1.57 -5.52
N PRO A 261 -36.44 -0.87 -4.38
CA PRO A 261 -36.74 0.57 -4.38
C PRO A 261 -35.60 1.35 -3.68
N GLY A 262 -35.11 2.47 -4.22
CA GLY A 262 -35.82 3.75 -4.23
C GLY A 262 -35.29 4.61 -3.08
N THR A 263 -34.18 5.32 -3.32
CA THR A 263 -33.46 6.21 -2.39
C THR A 263 -34.41 7.20 -1.70
N ARG A 264 -34.38 7.25 -0.36
CA ARG A 264 -34.96 8.35 0.43
C ARG A 264 -33.84 9.09 1.15
N SER A 265 -33.69 10.36 0.78
CA SER A 265 -32.81 11.36 1.37
C SER A 265 -33.19 11.67 2.82
N ALA A 266 -32.17 11.97 3.63
CA ALA A 266 -32.26 12.35 5.03
C ALA A 266 -33.17 13.57 5.27
N ARG A 267 -33.99 13.52 6.32
CA ARG A 267 -34.75 14.66 6.85
C ARG A 267 -34.20 15.01 8.23
N VAL A 268 -33.81 16.27 8.40
CA VAL A 268 -33.46 16.89 9.69
C VAL A 268 -34.77 17.30 10.38
N GLU A 269 -34.90 16.94 11.66
CA GLU A 269 -36.02 17.33 12.52
C GLU A 269 -35.55 18.46 13.43
N GLU A 270 -36.18 19.62 13.28
CA GLU A 270 -35.94 20.82 14.07
C GLU A 270 -37.07 20.93 15.10
N VAL A 271 -36.70 20.98 16.39
CA VAL A 271 -37.61 21.02 17.53
C VAL A 271 -38.05 22.48 17.76
N PRO A 272 -39.36 22.79 17.80
CA PRO A 272 -39.82 24.09 18.28
C PRO A 272 -40.14 24.05 19.79
N ASP A 273 -39.53 24.97 20.53
CA ASP A 273 -39.93 25.35 21.89
C ASP A 273 -41.32 25.99 21.88
N VAL A 274 -42.20 25.59 22.79
CA VAL A 274 -43.42 26.35 23.15
C VAL A 274 -43.63 26.29 24.65
N ASP A 275 -43.62 27.48 25.24
CA ASP A 275 -43.94 27.83 26.63
C ASP A 275 -45.27 27.24 27.14
N SER A 276 -45.28 26.85 28.41
CA SER A 276 -46.34 27.11 29.39
C SER A 276 -45.78 27.02 30.81
#